data_AF-A0A8F1MAT7-F1
#
_entry.id   AF-A0A8F1MAT7-F1
#
_cell.length_a   1.000
_cell.length_b   1.000
_cell.length_c   1.000
_cell.angle_alpha   90.00
_cell.angle_beta   90.00
_cell.angle_gamma   90.00
#
_symmetry.space_group_name_H-M   'P 1'
#
loop_
_entity.id
_entity.type
_entity.pdbx_description
1 polymer ?
#
loop_
_entity_poly.entity_id
_entity_poly.type
_entity_poly.pdbx_seq_one_letter_code
_entity_poly.pdbx_strand_id
1 'polypeptide(L)'
;MVTMNWWNDLWLNESFTNMMEYVAIDALHPEWQMWEDFATNEVTAALRRDSLDGVQSVQADVNHPDKISTLFDPAIVYAKGGRLLVMVRKLIGEEAFRAGL
;
A
#
# COMPACT_ATOMS: atom_id res chain seq x y z
N MET A 1 -1.09 -18.31 -2.30
CA MET A 1 -1.68 -17.50 -3.38
C MET A 1 -3.11 -17.20 -2.98
N VAL A 2 -3.47 -15.92 -2.91
CA VAL A 2 -4.79 -15.43 -2.50
C VAL A 2 -5.25 -14.44 -3.56
N THR A 3 -6.54 -14.43 -3.88
CA THR A 3 -7.16 -13.49 -4.81
C THR A 3 -8.32 -12.84 -4.09
N MET A 4 -8.47 -11.52 -4.25
CA MET A 4 -9.59 -10.79 -3.68
C MET A 4 -10.93 -11.37 -4.16
N ASN A 5 -11.92 -11.40 -3.30
CA ASN A 5 -13.26 -11.86 -3.65
C ASN A 5 -13.97 -10.86 -4.58
N TRP A 6 -13.69 -9.56 -4.41
CA TRP A 6 -14.24 -8.49 -5.22
C TRP A 6 -13.34 -7.24 -5.18
N TRP A 7 -13.61 -6.29 -6.08
CA TRP A 7 -12.77 -5.11 -6.32
C TRP A 7 -12.72 -4.11 -5.17
N ASN A 8 -13.62 -4.19 -4.20
CA ASN A 8 -13.54 -3.38 -2.97
C ASN A 8 -12.29 -3.72 -2.14
N ASP A 9 -11.72 -4.92 -2.33
CA ASP A 9 -10.49 -5.37 -1.67
C ASP A 9 -9.25 -5.24 -2.57
N LEU A 10 -9.34 -4.52 -3.71
CA LEU A 10 -8.21 -4.26 -4.59
C LEU A 10 -7.02 -3.67 -3.85
N TRP A 11 -7.28 -2.77 -2.89
CA TRP A 11 -6.24 -2.15 -2.09
C TRP A 11 -5.38 -3.17 -1.34
N LEU A 12 -5.95 -4.29 -0.87
CA LEU A 12 -5.15 -5.31 -0.21
C LEU A 12 -4.12 -5.94 -1.14
N ASN A 13 -4.42 -6.11 -2.43
CA ASN A 13 -3.45 -6.61 -3.39
C ASN A 13 -2.37 -5.58 -3.67
N GLU A 14 -2.79 -4.36 -4.05
CA GLU A 14 -1.90 -3.33 -4.55
C GLU A 14 -1.04 -2.72 -3.43
N SER A 15 -1.64 -2.42 -2.28
CA SER A 15 -0.92 -1.92 -1.09
C SER A 15 0.06 -2.95 -0.55
N PHE A 16 -0.34 -4.23 -0.49
CA PHE A 16 0.56 -5.29 0.00
C PHE A 16 1.72 -5.50 -0.95
N THR A 17 1.46 -5.50 -2.26
CA THR A 17 2.51 -5.61 -3.29
C THR A 17 3.46 -4.42 -3.21
N ASN A 18 2.93 -3.19 -3.13
CA ASN A 18 3.75 -1.99 -2.95
C ASN A 18 4.55 -2.00 -1.64
N MET A 19 4.07 -2.56 -0.53
CA MET A 19 4.94 -2.73 0.64
C MET A 19 6.02 -3.81 0.39
N MET A 20 5.62 -4.94 -0.17
CA MET A 20 6.48 -6.11 -0.32
C MET A 20 7.59 -5.92 -1.34
N GLU A 21 7.42 -5.08 -2.37
CA GLU A 21 8.50 -4.74 -3.29
C GLU A 21 9.68 -4.06 -2.55
N TYR A 22 9.42 -3.11 -1.66
CA TYR A 22 10.47 -2.48 -0.86
C TYR A 22 11.08 -3.46 0.14
N VAL A 23 10.26 -4.27 0.83
CA VAL A 23 10.76 -5.32 1.74
C VAL A 23 11.69 -6.28 1.02
N ALA A 24 11.32 -6.73 -0.17
CA ALA A 24 12.09 -7.71 -0.93
C ALA A 24 13.39 -7.12 -1.46
N ILE A 25 13.35 -5.94 -2.09
CA ILE A 25 14.55 -5.32 -2.66
C ILE A 25 15.51 -4.88 -1.55
N ASP A 26 15.03 -4.31 -0.45
CA ASP A 26 15.89 -3.95 0.70
C ASP A 26 16.61 -5.17 1.29
N ALA A 27 15.95 -6.34 1.32
CA ALA A 27 16.57 -7.58 1.78
C ALA A 27 17.61 -8.15 0.80
N LEU A 28 17.43 -7.94 -0.50
CA LEU A 28 18.36 -8.41 -1.54
C LEU A 28 19.54 -7.45 -1.78
N HIS A 29 19.27 -6.15 -1.65
CA HIS A 29 20.19 -5.04 -1.95
C HIS A 29 20.14 -3.99 -0.82
N PRO A 30 20.60 -4.33 0.40
CA PRO A 30 20.56 -3.42 1.54
C PRO A 30 21.36 -2.13 1.31
N GLU A 31 22.34 -2.16 0.42
CA GLU A 31 23.14 -1.01 0.01
C GLU A 31 22.37 0.04 -0.79
N TRP A 32 21.17 -0.28 -1.29
CA TRP A 32 20.32 0.68 -2.01
C TRP A 32 19.46 1.55 -1.09
N GLN A 33 19.41 1.24 0.20
CA GLN A 33 18.68 2.03 1.20
C GLN A 33 17.20 2.25 0.81
N MET A 34 16.51 1.20 0.36
CA MET A 34 15.17 1.30 -0.23
C MET A 34 14.12 1.93 0.71
N TRP A 35 14.29 1.82 2.03
CA TRP A 35 13.40 2.50 2.98
C TRP A 35 13.53 4.03 2.97
N GLU A 36 14.69 4.58 2.58
CA GLU A 36 14.86 6.01 2.39
C GLU A 36 14.13 6.47 1.12
N ASP A 37 14.19 5.67 0.05
CA ASP A 37 13.40 5.89 -1.16
C ASP A 37 11.89 5.85 -0.84
N PHE A 38 11.42 4.82 -0.13
CA PHE A 38 10.03 4.72 0.32
C PHE A 38 9.59 5.96 1.13
N ALA A 39 10.43 6.40 2.08
CA ALA A 39 10.12 7.55 2.92
C ALA A 39 10.09 8.87 2.14
N THR A 40 10.89 9.01 1.09
CA THR A 40 10.99 10.26 0.32
C THR A 40 10.01 10.32 -0.84
N ASN A 41 9.65 9.18 -1.44
CA ASN A 41 8.70 9.07 -2.55
C ASN A 41 7.29 8.71 -2.09
N GLU A 42 7.06 7.47 -1.65
CA GLU A 42 5.72 6.94 -1.33
C GLU A 42 5.04 7.76 -0.22
N VAL A 43 5.74 7.99 0.90
CA VAL A 43 5.16 8.75 2.02
C VAL A 43 4.84 10.19 1.61
N THR A 44 5.71 10.84 0.84
CA THR A 44 5.50 12.20 0.37
C THR A 44 4.33 12.28 -0.61
N ALA A 45 4.23 11.35 -1.57
CA ALA A 45 3.15 11.28 -2.54
C ALA A 45 1.80 11.08 -1.85
N ALA A 46 1.74 10.12 -0.93
CA ALA A 46 0.56 9.84 -0.12
C ALA A 46 0.10 11.07 0.66
N LEU A 47 0.98 11.68 1.45
CA LEU A 47 0.64 12.83 2.29
C LEU A 47 0.20 14.05 1.46
N ARG A 48 0.86 14.32 0.33
CA ARG A 48 0.47 15.40 -0.58
C ARG A 48 -0.93 15.16 -1.13
N ARG A 49 -1.18 13.98 -1.70
CA ARG A 49 -2.48 13.66 -2.30
C ARG A 49 -3.59 13.68 -1.26
N ASP A 50 -3.36 13.08 -0.09
CA ASP A 50 -4.36 12.88 0.97
C ASP A 50 -4.67 14.16 1.78
N SER A 51 -3.91 15.24 1.56
CA SER A 51 -4.19 16.56 2.15
C SER A 51 -5.21 17.38 1.35
N LEU A 52 -5.67 16.89 0.20
CA LEU A 52 -6.62 17.58 -0.66
C LEU A 52 -8.06 17.17 -0.34
N ASP A 53 -9.00 18.08 -0.56
CA ASP A 53 -10.43 17.77 -0.44
C ASP A 53 -10.89 16.79 -1.53
N GLY A 54 -11.83 15.91 -1.19
CA GLY A 54 -12.47 14.98 -2.14
C GLY A 54 -11.60 13.79 -2.56
N VAL A 55 -10.50 13.51 -1.86
CA VAL A 55 -9.67 12.31 -2.08
C VAL A 55 -10.42 11.06 -1.64
N GLN A 56 -10.26 9.97 -2.39
CA GLN A 56 -10.88 8.69 -2.05
C GLN A 56 -10.27 8.07 -0.78
N SER A 57 -11.02 7.21 -0.12
CA SER A 57 -10.47 6.34 0.94
C SER A 57 -9.61 5.22 0.32
N VAL A 58 -8.70 4.63 1.11
CA VAL A 58 -7.85 3.52 0.64
C VAL A 58 -8.71 2.31 0.25
N GLN A 59 -9.71 2.00 1.06
CA GLN A 59 -10.79 1.08 0.70
C GLN A 59 -11.98 1.89 0.19
N ALA A 60 -12.57 1.47 -0.93
CA ALA A 60 -13.75 2.11 -1.50
C ALA A 60 -14.76 1.05 -1.97
N ASP A 61 -16.05 1.38 -1.86
CA ASP A 61 -17.12 0.49 -2.29
C ASP A 61 -17.26 0.45 -3.81
N VAL A 62 -17.37 -0.76 -4.36
CA VAL A 62 -17.47 -0.99 -5.80
C VAL A 62 -18.79 -1.68 -6.14
N ASN A 63 -19.79 -0.87 -6.49
CA ASN A 63 -21.14 -1.35 -6.82
C ASN A 63 -21.35 -1.59 -8.32
N HIS A 64 -20.40 -1.20 -9.17
CA HIS A 64 -20.46 -1.42 -10.62
C HIS A 64 -19.05 -1.51 -11.22
N PRO A 65 -18.80 -2.41 -12.20
CA PRO A 65 -17.48 -2.58 -12.81
C PRO A 65 -16.87 -1.31 -13.40
N ASP A 66 -17.67 -0.38 -13.91
CA ASP A 66 -17.16 0.87 -14.52
C ASP A 66 -16.41 1.77 -13.52
N LYS A 67 -16.57 1.53 -12.21
CA LYS A 67 -15.85 2.25 -11.16
C LYS A 67 -14.44 1.71 -10.91
N ILE A 68 -14.12 0.51 -11.39
CA ILE A 68 -12.87 -0.18 -11.07
C ILE A 68 -11.65 0.67 -11.44
N SER A 69 -11.64 1.28 -12.62
CA SER A 69 -10.52 2.12 -13.08
C SER A 69 -10.25 3.32 -12.18
N THR A 70 -11.28 3.84 -11.49
CA THR A 70 -11.15 5.00 -10.60
C THR A 70 -10.47 4.67 -9.27
N LEU A 71 -10.38 3.38 -8.92
CA LEU A 71 -9.71 2.91 -7.71
C LEU A 71 -8.19 3.03 -7.82
N PHE A 72 -7.64 3.01 -9.04
CA PHE A 72 -6.20 3.04 -9.29
C PHE A 72 -5.62 4.46 -9.12
N ASP A 73 -5.66 4.97 -7.88
CA ASP A 73 -4.92 6.17 -7.49
C ASP A 73 -3.58 5.76 -6.88
N PRO A 74 -2.45 6.05 -7.56
CA PRO A 74 -1.12 5.60 -7.12
C PRO A 74 -0.73 6.19 -5.76
N ALA A 75 -1.21 7.38 -5.39
CA ALA A 75 -0.86 7.97 -4.11
C ALA A 75 -1.72 7.44 -2.96
N ILE A 76 -2.91 6.90 -3.23
CA ILE A 76 -3.85 6.46 -2.20
C ILE A 76 -3.90 4.95 -2.05
N VAL A 77 -4.20 4.22 -3.11
CA VAL A 77 -4.37 2.77 -3.04
C VAL A 77 -3.01 2.05 -2.96
N TYR A 78 -1.96 2.64 -3.53
CA TYR A 78 -0.61 2.09 -3.46
C TYR A 78 0.16 2.74 -2.31
N ALA A 79 0.56 4.01 -2.45
CA ALA A 79 1.46 4.65 -1.50
C ALA A 79 0.90 4.75 -0.06
N LYS A 80 -0.30 5.34 0.10
CA LYS A 80 -0.93 5.47 1.44
C LYS A 80 -1.27 4.09 2.02
N GLY A 81 -1.85 3.21 1.22
CA GLY A 81 -2.19 1.86 1.68
C GLY A 81 -0.96 1.01 2.05
N GLY A 82 0.10 1.04 1.24
CA GLY A 82 1.38 0.40 1.53
C GLY A 82 2.00 0.96 2.81
N ARG A 83 1.96 2.27 3.01
CA ARG A 83 2.40 2.91 4.27
C ARG A 83 1.59 2.47 5.48
N LEU A 84 0.26 2.29 5.35
CA LEU A 84 -0.55 1.75 6.45
C LEU A 84 -0.09 0.34 6.83
N LEU A 85 0.24 -0.51 5.86
CA LEU A 85 0.77 -1.86 6.11
C LEU A 85 2.16 -1.81 6.76
N VAL A 86 3.03 -0.89 6.35
CA VAL A 86 4.33 -0.65 7.02
C VAL A 86 4.10 -0.25 8.48
N MET A 87 3.14 0.65 8.75
CA MET A 87 2.82 1.05 10.13
C MET A 87 2.31 -0.12 10.96
N VAL A 88 1.42 -0.96 10.42
CA VAL A 88 0.92 -2.17 11.09
C VAL A 88 2.07 -3.14 11.36
N ARG A 89 2.91 -3.44 10.37
CA ARG A 89 4.10 -4.29 10.50
C ARG A 89 5.04 -3.79 11.60
N LYS A 90 5.29 -2.48 11.67
CA LYS A 90 6.11 -1.87 12.73
C LYS A 90 5.42 -1.91 14.10
N LEU A 91 4.11 -1.77 14.16
CA LEU A 91 3.32 -1.79 15.39
C LEU A 91 3.31 -3.17 16.04
N ILE A 92 3.07 -4.23 15.25
CA ILE A 92 2.92 -5.60 15.78
C ILE A 92 4.24 -6.38 15.79
N GLY A 93 5.25 -5.92 15.05
CA GLY A 93 6.55 -6.55 14.93
C GLY A 93 6.62 -7.59 13.80
N GLU A 94 7.84 -7.81 13.31
CA GLU A 94 8.13 -8.65 12.13
C GLU A 94 7.64 -10.09 12.27
N GLU A 95 7.88 -10.69 13.44
CA GLU A 95 7.53 -12.10 13.71
C GLU A 95 6.02 -12.30 13.69
N ALA A 96 5.27 -11.45 14.41
CA ALA A 96 3.82 -11.52 14.46
C ALA A 96 3.20 -11.18 13.10
N PHE A 97 3.73 -10.19 12.40
CA PHE A 97 3.28 -9.84 11.05
C PHE A 97 3.45 -11.02 10.09
N ARG A 98 4.63 -11.63 10.06
CA ARG A 98 4.91 -12.79 9.19
C ARG A 98 4.06 -14.00 9.55
N ALA A 99 3.80 -14.25 10.83
CA ALA A 99 2.95 -15.36 11.27
C ALA A 99 1.47 -15.17 10.90
N GLY A 100 1.03 -13.92 10.69
CA GLY A 100 -0.35 -13.58 10.30
C GLY A 100 -0.61 -13.58 8.79
N LEU A 101 0.43 -13.67 7.96
CA LEU A 101 0.35 -13.80 6.49
C LEU A 101 0.17 -15.25 6.06
#